data_AF-A0AAZ1XBG7-F1
#
_entry.id   AF-A0AAZ1XBG7-F1
#
_cell.length_a   1.000
_cell.length_b   1.000
_cell.length_c   1.000
_cell.angle_alpha   90.00
_cell.angle_beta   90.00
_cell.angle_gamma   90.00
#
_symmetry.space_group_name_H-M   'P 1'
#
loop_
_entity.id
_entity.type
_entity.pdbx_description
1 polymer ?
#
loop_
_entity_poly.entity_id
_entity_poly.type
_entity_poly.pdbx_seq_one_letter_code
_entity_poly.pdbx_strand_id
1 'polypeptide(L)'
;LKVTQLCTESSRCFCCLTPTVVVYDQADVAVLGQELLLCRASDVDLIRGDASPRRQLQFLEQLLTLVPGGVKSAGHAADGELLLKEFFGAESLPHLTQTLSPAFDPWPTHIKALWKNTKSSYKPNREENGDLVALLQETQSALEQLQSKCVFLNSEAQSPPAFSPSSLRVAASDLQLLMATFSHVYGTDLRVYCSRDPPSFSSETEVFQRVQQLLLACSTELEMLKEASEASESVSEEVKQLQTQPRYWSRAEKHTLPDQLEKVIGRIGGFLSQLSS
;
A
#
# COMPACT_ATOMS: atom_id res chain seq x y z
N LEU A 1 7.56 -11.26 21.28
CA LEU A 1 8.84 -10.56 21.59
C LEU A 1 9.80 -10.45 20.40
N LYS A 2 9.32 -10.45 19.14
CA LYS A 2 10.21 -10.33 17.96
C LYS A 2 9.68 -9.43 16.84
N VAL A 3 8.71 -8.57 17.13
CA VAL A 3 8.16 -7.59 16.17
C VAL A 3 8.45 -6.16 16.60
N THR A 4 8.81 -5.93 17.86
CA THR A 4 9.10 -4.59 18.41
C THR A 4 10.55 -4.13 18.19
N GLN A 5 11.39 -4.94 17.54
CA GLN A 5 12.83 -4.67 17.43
C GLN A 5 13.25 -4.09 16.06
N LEU A 6 12.36 -4.09 15.05
CA LEU A 6 12.64 -3.43 13.76
C LEU A 6 12.41 -1.91 13.79
N CYS A 7 11.61 -1.40 14.73
CA CYS A 7 11.29 0.03 14.77
C CYS A 7 12.30 0.88 15.55
N THR A 8 13.24 0.29 16.29
CA THR A 8 14.23 1.04 17.07
C THR A 8 15.53 1.34 16.32
N GLU A 9 15.81 0.68 15.20
CA GLU A 9 16.95 1.05 14.34
C GLU A 9 16.62 2.17 13.34
N SER A 10 15.35 2.34 12.97
CA SER A 10 14.96 3.39 12.01
C SER A 10 14.87 4.80 12.61
N SER A 11 14.81 4.93 13.94
CA SER A 11 14.72 6.24 14.61
C SER A 11 16.07 6.95 14.79
N ARG A 12 17.19 6.31 14.45
CA ARG A 12 18.52 6.95 14.50
C ARG A 12 18.92 7.67 13.21
N CYS A 13 18.18 7.49 12.11
CA CYS A 13 18.51 8.14 10.83
C CYS A 13 17.90 9.54 10.65
N PHE A 14 16.94 9.96 11.47
CA PHE A 14 16.22 11.22 11.24
C PHE A 14 16.89 12.47 11.82
N CYS A 15 17.98 12.34 12.58
CA CYS A 15 18.69 13.47 13.20
C CYS A 15 19.79 14.07 12.31
N CYS A 16 20.05 13.52 11.13
CA CYS A 16 21.14 13.96 10.24
C CYS A 16 20.68 14.67 8.96
N LEU A 17 19.37 14.88 8.77
CA LEU A 17 18.84 15.70 7.67
C LEU A 17 19.02 17.20 7.96
N THR A 18 20.29 17.60 8.06
CA THR A 18 20.69 18.92 7.58
C THR A 18 20.32 19.03 6.10
N PRO A 19 20.08 20.24 5.57
CA PRO A 19 19.80 20.42 4.15
C PRO A 19 21.03 19.97 3.37
N THR A 20 21.05 18.70 3.00
CA THR A 20 21.92 18.15 2.00
C THR A 20 21.41 18.76 0.71
N VAL A 21 22.05 19.86 0.32
CA VAL A 21 22.23 20.19 -1.09
C VAL A 21 22.43 18.85 -1.79
N VAL A 22 21.50 18.47 -2.69
CA VAL A 22 21.64 17.29 -3.52
C VAL A 22 22.78 17.58 -4.49
N VAL A 23 24.00 17.51 -3.97
CA VAL A 23 25.19 17.28 -4.74
C VAL A 23 25.03 15.81 -5.11
N TYR A 24 24.54 15.53 -6.32
CA TYR A 24 24.83 14.23 -6.92
C TYR A 24 26.32 14.07 -6.80
N ASP A 25 26.79 13.16 -5.94
CA ASP A 25 28.21 12.91 -5.86
C ASP A 25 28.60 12.43 -7.25
N GLN A 26 29.42 13.20 -7.96
CA GLN A 26 29.81 12.86 -9.34
C GLN A 26 30.52 11.50 -9.38
N ALA A 27 31.01 11.02 -8.22
CA ALA A 27 31.46 9.65 -8.04
C ALA A 27 30.34 8.62 -8.29
N ASP A 28 29.12 8.86 -7.82
CA ASP A 28 27.98 7.95 -7.99
C ASP A 28 27.56 7.84 -9.46
N VAL A 29 27.60 8.95 -10.20
CA VAL A 29 27.32 8.96 -11.66
C VAL A 29 28.40 8.19 -12.42
N ALA A 30 29.65 8.26 -11.99
CA ALA A 30 30.74 7.49 -12.60
C ALA A 30 30.68 6.00 -12.26
N VAL A 31 30.29 5.64 -11.03
CA VAL A 31 30.07 4.25 -10.62
C VAL A 31 28.92 3.64 -11.41
N LEU A 32 27.79 4.34 -11.54
CA LEU A 32 26.66 3.91 -12.35
C LEU A 32 27.05 3.75 -13.83
N GLY A 33 27.82 4.71 -14.39
CA GLY A 33 28.32 4.60 -15.75
C GLY A 33 29.25 3.40 -15.96
N GLN A 34 30.04 3.02 -14.94
CA GLN A 34 30.88 1.84 -14.97
C GLN A 34 30.08 0.54 -14.90
N GLU A 35 29.05 0.47 -14.05
CA GLU A 35 28.14 -0.68 -13.96
C GLU A 35 27.37 -0.92 -15.26
N LEU A 36 27.01 0.16 -15.95
CA LEU A 36 26.36 0.13 -17.26
C LEU A 36 27.35 -0.07 -18.43
N LEU A 37 28.65 -0.25 -18.13
CA LEU A 37 29.73 -0.40 -19.12
C LEU A 37 29.84 0.79 -20.11
N LEU A 38 29.37 1.96 -19.70
CA LEU A 38 29.35 3.20 -20.48
C LEU A 38 30.65 4.00 -20.32
N CYS A 39 31.32 3.89 -19.17
CA CYS A 39 32.58 4.58 -18.89
C CYS A 39 33.53 3.69 -18.03
N ARG A 40 34.81 4.05 -17.97
CA ARG A 40 35.80 3.36 -17.13
C ARG A 40 35.95 4.08 -15.78
N ALA A 41 36.46 3.36 -14.77
CA ALA A 41 36.79 3.94 -13.47
C ALA A 41 37.78 5.12 -13.53
N SER A 42 38.54 5.25 -14.63
CA SER A 42 39.45 6.36 -14.90
C SER A 42 38.81 7.57 -15.56
N ASP A 43 37.53 7.49 -15.95
CA ASP A 43 36.83 8.50 -16.77
C ASP A 43 35.95 9.45 -15.91
N VAL A 44 36.18 9.47 -14.60
CA VAL A 44 35.48 10.35 -13.64
C VAL A 44 35.76 11.83 -13.97
N ASP A 45 36.96 12.14 -14.46
CA ASP A 45 37.37 13.49 -14.89
C ASP A 45 36.58 13.97 -16.12
N LEU A 46 36.16 13.05 -16.99
CA LEU A 46 35.32 13.34 -18.16
C LEU A 46 33.88 13.71 -17.75
N ILE A 47 33.34 13.00 -16.76
CA ILE A 47 32.00 13.25 -16.18
C ILE A 47 31.99 14.52 -15.33
N ARG A 48 33.08 14.78 -14.60
CA ARG A 48 33.23 15.93 -13.69
C ARG A 48 33.41 17.27 -14.42
N GLY A 49 33.89 17.26 -15.65
CA GLY A 49 34.16 18.50 -16.39
C GLY A 49 35.64 18.90 -16.46
N ASP A 50 36.53 18.13 -15.81
CA ASP A 50 37.94 18.52 -15.60
C ASP A 50 38.86 18.08 -16.74
N ALA A 51 38.40 17.18 -17.59
CA ALA A 51 39.15 16.73 -18.76
C ALA A 51 39.16 17.78 -19.88
N SER A 52 40.16 17.72 -20.76
CA SER A 52 40.23 18.63 -21.91
C SER A 52 38.98 18.52 -22.82
N PRO A 53 38.48 19.62 -23.41
CA PRO A 53 37.26 19.60 -24.23
C PRO A 53 37.27 18.57 -25.36
N ARG A 54 38.44 18.34 -25.98
CA ARG A 54 38.59 17.33 -27.03
C ARG A 54 38.33 15.91 -26.53
N ARG A 55 38.81 15.58 -25.32
CA ARG A 55 38.64 14.26 -24.71
C ARG A 55 37.19 14.03 -24.26
N GLN A 56 36.53 15.08 -23.77
CA GLN A 56 35.10 15.02 -23.40
C GLN A 56 34.20 14.82 -24.62
N LEU A 57 34.48 15.51 -25.73
CA LEU A 57 33.73 15.33 -26.98
C LEU A 57 33.91 13.92 -27.55
N GLN A 58 35.12 13.37 -27.50
CA GLN A 58 35.39 12.01 -27.93
C GLN A 58 34.68 10.96 -27.07
N PHE A 59 34.59 11.20 -25.76
CA PHE A 59 33.82 10.35 -24.85
C PHE A 59 32.30 10.39 -25.16
N LEU A 60 31.76 11.58 -25.45
CA LEU A 60 30.36 11.72 -25.85
C LEU A 60 30.07 11.00 -27.18
N GLU A 61 30.98 11.09 -28.15
CA GLU A 61 30.88 10.36 -29.41
C GLU A 61 30.85 8.84 -29.18
N GLN A 62 31.67 8.32 -28.27
CA GLN A 62 31.66 6.90 -27.88
C GLN A 62 30.33 6.49 -27.25
N LEU A 63 29.74 7.31 -26.38
CA LEU A 63 28.40 7.03 -25.81
C LEU A 63 27.31 6.99 -26.88
N LEU A 64 27.39 7.89 -27.87
CA LEU A 64 26.44 7.93 -28.99
C LEU A 64 26.53 6.70 -29.90
N THR A 65 27.68 6.01 -29.96
CA THR A 65 27.81 4.74 -30.70
C THR A 65 27.00 3.59 -30.09
N LEU A 66 26.64 3.68 -28.81
CA LEU A 66 25.88 2.66 -28.10
C LEU A 66 24.36 2.80 -28.34
N VAL A 67 23.91 3.92 -28.90
CA VAL A 67 22.51 4.13 -29.30
C VAL A 67 22.30 3.52 -30.70
N PRO A 68 21.42 2.51 -30.86
CA PRO A 68 21.08 1.98 -32.18
C PRO A 68 20.51 3.09 -33.07
N GLY A 69 21.23 3.42 -34.14
CA GLY A 69 20.91 4.53 -35.06
C GLY A 69 21.83 5.75 -34.95
N GLY A 70 22.76 5.77 -33.99
CA GLY A 70 23.58 6.95 -33.68
C GLY A 70 24.77 7.20 -34.59
N VAL A 71 25.40 6.19 -35.20
CA VAL A 71 26.65 6.43 -35.96
C VAL A 71 26.83 5.48 -37.14
N LYS A 72 26.18 5.78 -38.27
CA LYS A 72 26.73 5.64 -39.64
C LYS A 72 26.04 6.59 -40.61
N SER A 73 26.29 7.90 -40.51
CA SER A 73 26.43 8.71 -41.72
C SER A 73 27.17 10.02 -41.42
N ALA A 74 28.50 9.93 -41.40
CA ALA A 74 29.36 11.06 -41.71
C ALA A 74 29.90 10.93 -43.15
N GLY A 75 29.12 10.32 -44.07
CA GLY A 75 29.61 9.93 -45.40
C GLY A 75 28.69 10.26 -46.59
N HIS A 76 27.43 10.56 -46.36
CA HIS A 76 26.59 11.20 -47.36
C HIS A 76 25.69 12.17 -46.62
N ALA A 77 25.62 13.41 -47.11
CA ALA A 77 24.47 14.25 -46.87
C ALA A 77 23.26 13.44 -47.40
N ALA A 78 22.65 12.65 -46.52
CA ALA A 78 21.35 12.07 -46.76
C ALA A 78 20.45 13.28 -46.91
N ASP A 79 20.12 13.56 -48.16
CA ASP A 79 19.29 14.66 -48.62
C ASP A 79 18.11 14.80 -47.65
N GLY A 80 18.12 15.89 -46.87
CA GLY A 80 17.11 16.11 -45.84
C GLY A 80 15.70 16.09 -46.43
N GLU A 81 15.56 16.36 -47.72
CA GLU A 81 14.31 16.25 -48.46
C GLU A 81 13.83 14.80 -48.63
N LEU A 82 14.72 13.82 -48.81
CA LEU A 82 14.35 12.40 -48.91
C LEU A 82 13.85 11.86 -47.56
N LEU A 83 14.50 12.25 -46.46
CA LEU A 83 14.07 11.88 -45.11
C LEU A 83 12.75 12.55 -44.74
N LEU A 84 12.56 13.83 -45.09
CA LEU A 84 11.27 14.51 -44.91
C LEU A 84 10.18 13.87 -45.77
N LYS A 85 10.50 13.43 -47.00
CA LYS A 85 9.55 12.76 -47.89
C LYS A 85 9.18 11.35 -47.42
N GLU A 86 10.10 10.64 -46.78
CA GLU A 86 9.84 9.36 -46.12
C GLU A 86 9.03 9.57 -44.83
N PHE A 87 9.31 10.64 -44.07
CA PHE A 87 8.59 10.96 -42.84
C PHE A 87 7.17 11.47 -43.08
N PHE A 88 6.94 12.24 -44.15
CA PHE A 88 5.62 12.69 -44.62
C PHE A 88 5.05 11.81 -45.75
N GLY A 89 5.61 10.62 -45.95
CA GLY A 89 5.14 9.65 -46.94
C GLY A 89 3.75 9.10 -46.60
N ALA A 90 3.03 8.60 -47.61
CA ALA A 90 1.66 8.11 -47.45
C ALA A 90 1.51 7.00 -46.39
N GLU A 91 2.56 6.21 -46.17
CA GLU A 91 2.60 5.09 -45.22
C GLU A 91 2.90 5.54 -43.77
N SER A 92 3.76 6.55 -43.58
CA SER A 92 4.18 7.03 -42.25
C SER A 92 3.25 8.12 -41.69
N LEU A 93 2.59 8.87 -42.59
CA LEU A 93 1.68 9.96 -42.25
C LEU A 93 0.52 9.56 -41.34
N PRO A 94 -0.18 8.43 -41.50
CA PRO A 94 -1.24 8.02 -40.56
C PRO A 94 -0.71 7.74 -39.15
N HIS A 95 0.48 7.14 -39.03
CA HIS A 95 1.13 6.89 -37.74
C HIS A 95 1.58 8.19 -37.06
N LEU A 96 2.12 9.12 -37.84
CA LEU A 96 2.51 10.46 -37.38
C LEU A 96 1.27 11.26 -36.94
N THR A 97 0.18 11.19 -37.71
CA THR A 97 -1.10 11.84 -37.37
C THR A 97 -1.65 11.29 -36.05
N GLN A 98 -1.61 9.98 -35.84
CA GLN A 98 -2.03 9.35 -34.58
C GLN A 98 -1.14 9.75 -33.40
N THR A 99 0.14 10.04 -33.64
CA THR A 99 1.09 10.48 -32.61
C THR A 99 0.92 11.97 -32.27
N LEU A 100 0.60 12.82 -33.26
CA LEU A 100 0.34 14.24 -33.08
C LEU A 100 -1.08 14.54 -32.56
N SER A 101 -2.03 13.64 -32.79
CA SER A 101 -3.36 13.68 -32.20
C SER A 101 -3.62 12.41 -31.37
N PRO A 102 -2.98 12.26 -30.21
CA PRO A 102 -3.34 11.20 -29.29
C PRO A 102 -4.82 11.37 -28.93
N ALA A 103 -5.58 10.28 -28.80
CA ALA A 103 -7.01 10.28 -28.49
C ALA A 103 -7.37 10.81 -27.08
N PHE A 104 -6.45 11.54 -26.44
CA PHE A 104 -6.73 12.32 -25.26
C PHE A 104 -7.27 13.67 -25.69
N ASP A 105 -8.59 13.81 -25.60
CA ASP A 105 -9.27 15.08 -25.72
C ASP A 105 -9.52 15.60 -24.29
N PRO A 106 -8.62 16.43 -23.73
CA PRO A 106 -8.71 16.88 -22.34
C PRO A 106 -9.86 17.87 -22.12
N TRP A 107 -10.58 18.26 -23.17
CA TRP A 107 -11.55 19.33 -23.11
C TRP A 107 -12.93 18.83 -22.63
N PRO A 108 -13.47 19.39 -21.53
CA PRO A 108 -14.81 19.05 -21.06
C PRO A 108 -15.90 19.40 -22.08
N THR A 109 -16.98 18.64 -22.06
CA THR A 109 -18.05 18.60 -23.08
C THR A 109 -18.69 19.95 -23.41
N HIS A 110 -18.67 20.91 -22.48
CA HIS A 110 -19.21 22.26 -22.68
C HIS A 110 -18.38 23.11 -23.67
N ILE A 111 -17.07 22.86 -23.77
CA ILE A 111 -16.19 23.59 -24.70
C ILE A 111 -16.41 23.07 -26.13
N LYS A 112 -16.62 21.76 -26.31
CA LYS A 112 -16.96 21.18 -27.62
C LYS A 112 -18.27 21.70 -28.22
N ALA A 113 -19.25 22.03 -27.38
CA ALA A 113 -20.53 22.56 -27.85
C ALA A 113 -20.39 23.94 -28.50
N LEU A 114 -19.49 24.79 -27.99
CA LEU A 114 -19.21 26.10 -28.54
C LEU A 114 -18.65 26.01 -29.97
N TRP A 115 -17.73 25.07 -30.22
CA TRP A 115 -17.06 24.91 -31.51
C TRP A 115 -17.93 24.25 -32.57
N LYS A 116 -18.91 23.43 -32.17
CA LYS A 116 -19.89 22.84 -33.09
C LYS A 116 -20.93 23.87 -33.55
N ASN A 117 -21.26 24.86 -32.72
CA ASN A 117 -22.16 25.95 -33.10
C ASN A 117 -21.51 26.97 -34.06
N THR A 118 -20.19 27.02 -34.17
CA THR A 118 -19.47 27.94 -35.07
C THR A 118 -19.44 27.46 -36.53
N LYS A 119 -19.93 26.25 -36.83
CA LYS A 119 -19.90 25.66 -38.19
C LYS A 119 -21.08 26.03 -39.09
N SER A 120 -22.01 26.90 -38.66
CA SER A 120 -23.01 27.46 -39.58
C SER A 120 -22.63 28.89 -40.00
N SER A 121 -22.11 29.00 -41.22
CA SER A 121 -22.18 30.18 -42.10
C SER A 121 -21.63 31.50 -41.53
N TYR A 122 -20.31 31.62 -41.43
CA TYR A 122 -19.67 32.94 -41.33
C TYR A 122 -19.60 33.60 -42.71
N LYS A 123 -20.47 34.58 -42.95
CA LYS A 123 -20.16 35.72 -43.83
C LYS A 123 -19.43 36.75 -42.97
N PRO A 124 -18.28 37.29 -43.38
CA PRO A 124 -17.53 38.23 -42.54
C PRO A 124 -18.29 39.56 -42.53
N ASN A 125 -19.05 39.83 -41.46
CA ASN A 125 -19.63 41.15 -41.23
C ASN A 125 -18.59 42.04 -40.54
N ARG A 126 -18.29 43.19 -41.13
CA ARG A 126 -17.24 44.14 -40.75
C ARG A 126 -17.51 44.86 -39.41
N GLU A 127 -18.69 44.67 -38.83
CA GLU A 127 -19.14 45.28 -37.58
C GLU A 127 -18.69 44.52 -36.32
N GLU A 128 -18.38 43.22 -36.42
CA GLU A 128 -17.97 42.37 -35.28
C GLU A 128 -16.56 42.70 -34.77
N ASN A 129 -15.71 43.32 -35.60
CA ASN A 129 -14.38 43.77 -35.21
C ASN A 129 -14.41 44.89 -34.15
N GLY A 130 -15.46 45.73 -34.15
CA GLY A 130 -15.60 46.79 -33.14
C GLY A 130 -15.92 46.22 -31.76
N ASP A 131 -16.77 45.19 -31.72
CA ASP A 131 -17.21 44.51 -30.51
C ASP A 131 -16.08 43.61 -29.93
N LEU A 132 -15.35 42.91 -30.80
CA LEU A 132 -14.16 42.14 -30.41
C LEU A 132 -13.04 43.03 -29.83
N VAL A 133 -12.81 44.21 -30.41
CA VAL A 133 -11.81 45.15 -29.88
C VAL A 133 -12.27 45.72 -28.54
N ALA A 134 -13.56 46.05 -28.38
CA ALA A 134 -14.10 46.49 -27.10
C ALA A 134 -13.97 45.41 -26.01
N LEU A 135 -14.28 44.15 -26.34
CA LEU A 135 -14.15 43.01 -25.43
C LEU A 135 -12.69 42.73 -25.07
N LEU A 136 -11.77 42.83 -26.04
CA LEU A 136 -10.33 42.72 -25.77
C LEU A 136 -9.84 43.85 -24.87
N GLN A 137 -10.32 45.08 -25.07
CA GLN A 137 -9.98 46.22 -24.23
C GLN A 137 -10.53 46.06 -22.80
N GLU A 138 -11.75 45.54 -22.66
CA GLU A 138 -12.37 45.25 -21.37
C GLU A 138 -11.64 44.13 -20.62
N THR A 139 -11.28 43.04 -21.31
CA THR A 139 -10.50 41.95 -20.72
C THR A 139 -9.08 42.37 -20.36
N GLN A 140 -8.44 43.21 -21.19
CA GLN A 140 -7.15 43.83 -20.88
C GLN A 140 -7.25 44.68 -19.60
N SER A 141 -8.28 45.54 -19.50
CA SER A 141 -8.50 46.38 -18.32
C SER A 141 -8.79 45.54 -17.07
N ALA A 142 -9.58 44.48 -17.20
CA ALA A 142 -9.86 43.54 -16.11
C ALA A 142 -8.60 42.80 -15.65
N LEU A 143 -7.72 42.40 -16.57
CA LEU A 143 -6.43 41.77 -16.27
C LEU A 143 -5.49 42.74 -15.53
N GLU A 144 -5.40 44.00 -15.96
CA GLU A 144 -4.62 45.04 -15.28
C GLU A 144 -5.17 45.32 -13.87
N GLN A 145 -6.50 45.30 -13.71
CA GLN A 145 -7.16 45.45 -12.41
C GLN A 145 -6.93 44.23 -11.50
N LEU A 146 -6.87 43.02 -12.06
CA LEU A 146 -6.53 41.81 -11.32
C LEU A 146 -5.05 41.82 -10.93
N GLN A 147 -4.16 42.22 -11.83
CA GLN A 147 -2.74 42.32 -11.61
C GLN A 147 -2.41 43.35 -10.52
N SER A 148 -3.09 44.50 -10.51
CA SER A 148 -2.95 45.50 -9.43
C SER A 148 -3.43 44.99 -8.07
N LYS A 149 -4.47 44.14 -8.03
CA LYS A 149 -4.91 43.44 -6.81
C LYS A 149 -3.95 42.34 -6.37
N CYS A 150 -3.19 41.76 -7.31
CA CYS A 150 -2.20 40.71 -7.07
C CYS A 150 -0.76 41.22 -6.83
N VAL A 151 -0.57 42.54 -6.65
CA VAL A 151 0.75 43.15 -6.37
C VAL A 151 1.42 42.55 -5.13
N PHE A 152 0.64 42.03 -4.17
CA PHE A 152 1.17 41.33 -3.00
C PHE A 152 1.97 40.05 -3.32
N LEU A 153 1.74 39.42 -4.49
CA LEU A 153 2.51 38.24 -4.94
C LEU A 153 3.88 38.62 -5.53
N ASN A 154 4.03 39.86 -6.01
CA ASN A 154 5.28 40.39 -6.57
C ASN A 154 6.11 41.16 -5.54
N SER A 155 5.61 41.31 -4.32
CA SER A 155 6.34 41.94 -3.22
C SER A 155 7.35 40.94 -2.65
N GLU A 156 8.54 40.87 -3.24
CA GLU A 156 9.72 40.20 -2.67
C GLU A 156 10.21 40.83 -1.35
N ALA A 157 9.59 41.92 -0.88
CA ALA A 157 10.18 42.76 0.16
C ALA A 157 9.58 42.67 1.57
N GLN A 158 8.38 42.10 1.82
CA GLN A 158 7.69 42.36 3.12
C GLN A 158 6.88 41.22 3.77
N SER A 159 7.13 39.94 3.50
CA SER A 159 6.58 38.86 4.34
C SER A 159 7.61 37.77 4.66
N PRO A 160 7.57 37.16 5.86
CA PRO A 160 8.49 36.08 6.22
C PRO A 160 8.43 34.94 5.20
N PRO A 161 9.56 34.24 4.95
CA PRO A 161 9.83 33.49 3.72
C PRO A 161 9.16 32.11 3.68
N ALA A 162 7.94 31.99 4.20
CA ALA A 162 7.33 30.68 4.40
C ALA A 162 6.77 30.06 3.12
N PHE A 163 6.35 30.86 2.13
CA PHE A 163 5.72 30.35 0.91
C PHE A 163 6.07 31.20 -0.31
N SER A 164 7.30 31.06 -0.80
CA SER A 164 7.63 31.58 -2.12
C SER A 164 7.01 30.67 -3.21
N PRO A 165 6.54 31.22 -4.34
CA PRO A 165 6.04 30.43 -5.47
C PRO A 165 7.07 29.42 -6.02
N SER A 166 8.36 29.72 -5.87
CA SER A 166 9.45 28.80 -6.20
C SER A 166 9.53 27.63 -5.20
N SER A 167 9.39 27.87 -3.89
CA SER A 167 9.30 26.79 -2.88
C SER A 167 8.11 25.87 -3.12
N LEU A 168 6.96 26.43 -3.50
CA LEU A 168 5.77 25.62 -3.82
C LEU A 168 5.98 24.79 -5.09
N ARG A 169 6.63 25.35 -6.11
CA ARG A 169 6.98 24.62 -7.33
C ARG A 169 7.94 23.46 -7.05
N VAL A 170 8.94 23.69 -6.20
CA VAL A 170 9.87 22.64 -5.76
C VAL A 170 9.12 21.56 -4.99
N ALA A 171 8.31 21.91 -3.99
CA ALA A 171 7.54 20.94 -3.21
C ALA A 171 6.55 20.13 -4.08
N ALA A 172 5.90 20.76 -5.07
CA ALA A 172 5.03 20.08 -6.01
C ALA A 172 5.80 19.13 -6.94
N SER A 173 7.00 19.52 -7.38
CA SER A 173 7.88 18.69 -8.20
C SER A 173 8.41 17.49 -7.41
N ASP A 174 8.79 17.70 -6.15
CA ASP A 174 9.24 16.64 -5.24
C ASP A 174 8.12 15.64 -4.96
N LEU A 175 6.90 16.12 -4.72
CA LEU A 175 5.73 15.26 -4.56
C LEU A 175 5.44 14.44 -5.82
N GLN A 176 5.52 15.06 -7.00
CA GLN A 176 5.35 14.34 -8.26
C GLN A 176 6.43 13.26 -8.44
N LEU A 177 7.69 13.56 -8.13
CA LEU A 177 8.78 12.61 -8.18
C LEU A 177 8.57 11.46 -7.20
N LEU A 178 8.16 11.76 -5.97
CA LEU A 178 7.88 10.75 -4.94
C LEU A 178 6.72 9.85 -5.36
N MET A 179 5.63 10.43 -5.88
CA MET A 179 4.48 9.67 -6.37
C MET A 179 4.84 8.80 -7.58
N ALA A 180 5.63 9.30 -8.52
CA ALA A 180 6.08 8.55 -9.69
C ALA A 180 7.01 7.39 -9.29
N THR A 181 7.97 7.65 -8.39
CA THR A 181 8.90 6.65 -7.87
C THR A 181 8.13 5.57 -7.08
N PHE A 182 7.21 5.98 -6.21
CA PHE A 182 6.36 5.06 -5.48
C PHE A 182 5.51 4.21 -6.42
N SER A 183 4.90 4.82 -7.45
CA SER A 183 4.08 4.09 -8.42
C SER A 183 4.89 3.06 -9.21
N HIS A 184 6.15 3.39 -9.53
CA HIS A 184 7.06 2.47 -10.20
C HIS A 184 7.43 1.29 -9.30
N VAL A 185 7.93 1.56 -8.08
CA VAL A 185 8.27 0.52 -7.08
C VAL A 185 7.04 -0.32 -6.71
N TYR A 186 5.88 0.31 -6.62
CA TYR A 186 4.63 -0.39 -6.43
C TYR A 186 4.34 -1.34 -7.60
N GLY A 187 4.47 -0.86 -8.84
CA GLY A 187 4.23 -1.67 -10.04
C GLY A 187 5.20 -2.82 -10.23
N THR A 188 6.50 -2.63 -9.94
CA THR A 188 7.55 -3.64 -10.15
C THR A 188 7.65 -4.62 -9.00
N ASP A 189 7.67 -4.12 -7.76
CA ASP A 189 8.13 -4.91 -6.62
C ASP A 189 6.97 -5.27 -5.69
N LEU A 190 6.06 -4.33 -5.43
CA LEU A 190 4.99 -4.52 -4.44
C LEU A 190 3.69 -5.10 -5.02
N ARG A 191 3.43 -4.89 -6.32
CA ARG A 191 2.19 -5.32 -7.00
C ARG A 191 1.99 -6.82 -6.88
N VAL A 192 3.06 -7.61 -6.96
CA VAL A 192 3.01 -9.07 -6.82
C VAL A 192 2.54 -9.49 -5.43
N TYR A 193 2.86 -8.71 -4.39
CA TYR A 193 2.42 -8.97 -3.02
C TYR A 193 1.00 -8.46 -2.74
N CYS A 194 0.62 -7.32 -3.32
CA CYS A 194 -0.72 -6.75 -3.15
C CYS A 194 -1.81 -7.46 -3.96
N SER A 195 -1.43 -8.15 -5.05
CA SER A 195 -2.35 -8.90 -5.92
C SER A 195 -2.33 -10.40 -5.63
N ARG A 196 -1.62 -10.82 -4.57
CA ARG A 196 -1.52 -12.22 -4.20
C ARG A 196 -2.86 -12.67 -3.62
N ASP A 197 -3.40 -13.77 -4.12
CA ASP A 197 -4.54 -14.40 -3.47
C ASP A 197 -4.19 -14.65 -2.00
N PRO A 198 -5.14 -14.44 -1.07
CA PRO A 198 -4.91 -14.69 0.35
C PRO A 198 -4.26 -16.06 0.50
N PRO A 199 -3.17 -16.20 1.29
CA PRO A 199 -2.49 -17.48 1.43
C PRO A 199 -3.51 -18.55 1.84
N SER A 200 -3.78 -19.47 0.93
CA SER A 200 -4.70 -20.57 1.19
C SER A 200 -4.06 -21.47 2.22
N PHE A 201 -4.76 -21.67 3.33
CA PHE A 201 -4.36 -22.57 4.40
C PHE A 201 -4.08 -23.97 3.84
N SER A 202 -2.88 -24.50 4.06
CA SER A 202 -2.48 -25.83 3.55
C SER A 202 -3.29 -26.94 4.24
N SER A 203 -3.25 -28.15 3.68
CA SER A 203 -3.86 -29.38 4.24
C SER A 203 -3.48 -29.69 5.68
N GLU A 204 -2.43 -29.07 6.24
CA GLU A 204 -2.05 -29.19 7.64
C GLU A 204 -3.03 -28.46 8.57
N THR A 205 -3.75 -27.46 8.07
CA THR A 205 -4.73 -26.67 8.84
C THR A 205 -5.94 -27.51 9.24
N GLU A 206 -6.34 -28.46 8.39
CA GLU A 206 -7.35 -29.47 8.74
C GLU A 206 -6.90 -30.37 9.89
N VAL A 207 -5.60 -30.69 9.95
CA VAL A 207 -5.02 -31.47 11.05
C VAL A 207 -5.01 -30.64 12.33
N PHE A 208 -4.58 -29.36 12.27
CA PHE A 208 -4.63 -28.46 13.42
C PHE A 208 -6.05 -28.23 13.93
N GLN A 209 -7.01 -28.01 13.04
CA GLN A 209 -8.42 -27.84 13.39
C GLN A 209 -8.99 -29.11 14.03
N ARG A 210 -8.67 -30.29 13.48
CA ARG A 210 -9.07 -31.57 14.06
C ARG A 210 -8.46 -31.82 15.44
N VAL A 211 -7.16 -31.53 15.60
CA VAL A 211 -6.47 -31.65 16.89
C VAL A 211 -7.04 -30.67 17.90
N GLN A 212 -7.33 -29.44 17.49
CA GLN A 212 -7.97 -28.43 18.34
C GLN A 212 -9.37 -28.87 18.76
N GLN A 213 -10.18 -29.41 17.85
CA GLN A 213 -11.50 -29.95 18.18
C GLN A 213 -11.42 -31.15 19.13
N LEU A 214 -10.47 -32.07 18.92
CA LEU A 214 -10.24 -33.21 19.82
C LEU A 214 -9.78 -32.76 21.20
N LEU A 215 -8.89 -31.79 21.30
CA LEU A 215 -8.46 -31.21 22.57
C LEU A 215 -9.62 -30.51 23.28
N LEU A 216 -10.46 -29.78 22.54
CA LEU A 216 -11.64 -29.14 23.09
C LEU A 216 -12.63 -30.19 23.64
N ALA A 217 -12.93 -31.23 22.86
CA ALA A 217 -13.79 -32.33 23.28
C ALA A 217 -13.25 -33.03 24.54
N CYS A 218 -11.95 -33.34 24.57
CA CYS A 218 -11.29 -33.92 25.73
C CYS A 218 -11.39 -33.01 26.96
N SER A 219 -11.17 -31.70 26.81
CA SER A 219 -11.31 -30.75 27.91
C SER A 219 -12.73 -30.69 28.47
N THR A 220 -13.74 -30.74 27.60
CA THR A 220 -15.15 -30.77 28.04
C THR A 220 -15.53 -32.09 28.70
N GLU A 221 -15.01 -33.22 28.22
CA GLU A 221 -15.24 -34.52 28.86
C GLU A 221 -14.61 -34.58 30.26
N LEU A 222 -13.42 -34.00 30.44
CA LEU A 222 -12.78 -33.91 31.76
C LEU A 222 -13.56 -33.04 32.74
N GLU A 223 -14.10 -31.90 32.28
CA GLU A 223 -15.02 -31.07 33.08
C GLU A 223 -16.27 -31.85 33.49
N MET A 224 -16.91 -32.54 32.55
CA MET A 224 -18.08 -33.39 32.83
C MET A 224 -17.77 -34.51 33.82
N LEU A 225 -16.61 -35.16 33.69
CA LEU A 225 -16.17 -36.21 34.63
C LEU A 225 -15.90 -35.65 36.02
N LYS A 226 -15.34 -34.43 36.11
CA LYS A 226 -15.14 -33.73 37.38
C LYS A 226 -16.49 -33.45 38.06
N GLU A 227 -17.45 -32.88 37.33
CA GLU A 227 -18.79 -32.63 37.87
C GLU A 227 -19.49 -33.93 38.31
N ALA A 228 -19.38 -35.01 37.52
CA ALA A 228 -19.92 -36.31 37.88
C ALA A 228 -19.26 -36.89 39.14
N SER A 229 -17.95 -36.69 39.31
CA SER A 229 -17.22 -37.08 40.51
C SER A 229 -17.69 -36.30 41.74
N GLU A 230 -17.82 -34.97 41.63
CA GLU A 230 -18.32 -34.11 42.71
C GLU A 230 -19.76 -34.47 43.09
N ALA A 231 -20.63 -34.72 42.11
CA ALA A 231 -21.98 -35.20 42.35
C ALA A 231 -22.00 -36.57 43.03
N SER A 232 -21.13 -37.49 42.62
CA SER A 232 -21.01 -38.80 43.27
C SER A 232 -20.52 -38.70 44.72
N GLU A 233 -19.57 -37.80 44.99
CA GLU A 233 -19.09 -37.55 46.35
C GLU A 233 -20.20 -36.96 47.22
N SER A 234 -20.94 -35.97 46.70
CA SER A 234 -22.11 -35.38 47.36
C SER A 234 -23.19 -36.41 47.66
N VAL A 235 -23.57 -37.27 46.69
CA VAL A 235 -24.54 -38.35 46.90
C VAL A 235 -24.03 -39.36 47.93
N SER A 236 -22.76 -39.74 47.87
CA SER A 236 -22.15 -40.63 48.87
C SER A 236 -22.20 -40.01 50.27
N GLU A 237 -21.92 -38.71 50.39
CA GLU A 237 -22.02 -37.99 51.66
C GLU A 237 -23.45 -37.93 52.16
N GLU A 238 -24.42 -37.59 51.31
CA GLU A 238 -25.84 -37.64 51.65
C GLU A 238 -26.25 -39.03 52.13
N VAL A 239 -25.88 -40.10 51.43
CA VAL A 239 -26.18 -41.49 51.83
C VAL A 239 -25.58 -41.81 53.20
N LYS A 240 -24.33 -41.41 53.45
CA LYS A 240 -23.70 -41.55 54.78
C LYS A 240 -24.46 -40.78 55.86
N GLN A 241 -24.92 -39.56 55.55
CA GLN A 241 -25.76 -38.79 56.45
C GLN A 241 -27.12 -39.49 56.67
N LEU A 242 -27.76 -40.05 55.64
CA LEU A 242 -29.03 -40.78 55.80
C LEU A 242 -28.85 -42.05 56.65
N GLN A 243 -27.72 -42.74 56.55
CA GLN A 243 -27.40 -43.94 57.33
C GLN A 243 -27.13 -43.62 58.80
N THR A 244 -26.47 -42.49 59.08
CA THR A 244 -26.08 -42.07 60.44
C THR A 244 -27.16 -41.25 61.16
N GLN A 245 -28.08 -40.63 60.43
CA GLN A 245 -29.14 -39.81 61.02
C GLN A 245 -30.28 -40.68 61.60
N PRO A 246 -30.69 -40.46 62.86
CA PRO A 246 -31.84 -41.15 63.45
C PRO A 246 -33.15 -40.75 62.75
N ARG A 247 -33.84 -41.73 62.17
CA ARG A 247 -35.11 -41.54 61.45
C ARG A 247 -36.25 -42.29 62.11
N TYR A 248 -37.48 -41.87 61.83
CA TYR A 248 -38.68 -42.56 62.30
C TYR A 248 -39.00 -43.73 61.36
N TRP A 249 -38.71 -44.95 61.82
CA TRP A 249 -38.87 -46.16 60.99
C TRP A 249 -40.19 -46.89 61.23
N SER A 250 -40.70 -46.88 62.46
CA SER A 250 -42.08 -47.23 62.82
C SER A 250 -42.27 -47.04 64.33
N ARG A 251 -43.51 -46.75 64.76
CA ARG A 251 -43.90 -46.56 66.18
C ARG A 251 -43.37 -45.31 66.89
N ALA A 252 -43.05 -44.25 66.14
CA ALA A 252 -42.63 -42.94 66.67
C ALA A 252 -41.32 -42.93 67.47
N GLU A 253 -40.47 -43.95 67.35
CA GLU A 253 -39.12 -43.96 67.91
C GLU A 253 -38.08 -43.64 66.83
N LYS A 254 -37.09 -42.81 67.16
CA LYS A 254 -35.97 -42.48 66.27
C LYS A 254 -34.86 -43.51 66.47
N HIS A 255 -34.50 -44.21 65.40
CA HIS A 255 -33.40 -45.17 65.40
C HIS A 255 -32.52 -44.95 64.16
N THR A 256 -31.23 -45.27 64.23
CA THR A 256 -30.38 -45.26 63.03
C THR A 256 -30.62 -46.53 62.20
N LEU A 257 -30.25 -46.49 60.91
CA LEU A 257 -30.45 -47.64 60.02
C LEU A 257 -29.72 -48.92 60.52
N PRO A 258 -28.44 -48.85 60.98
CA PRO A 258 -27.75 -50.01 61.54
C PRO A 258 -28.48 -50.62 62.75
N ASP A 259 -28.95 -49.79 63.67
CA ASP A 259 -29.66 -50.25 64.89
C ASP A 259 -30.95 -51.00 64.54
N GLN A 260 -31.69 -50.53 63.52
CA GLN A 260 -32.88 -51.22 63.03
C GLN A 260 -32.54 -52.55 62.35
N LEU A 261 -31.45 -52.59 61.57
CA LEU A 261 -31.01 -53.80 60.91
C LEU A 261 -30.61 -54.86 61.94
N GLU A 262 -29.85 -54.49 62.96
CA GLU A 262 -29.45 -55.38 64.06
C GLU A 262 -30.66 -55.88 64.86
N LYS A 263 -31.65 -55.01 65.12
CA LYS A 263 -32.91 -55.40 65.77
C LYS A 263 -33.71 -56.43 64.95
N VAL A 264 -33.73 -56.30 63.63
CA VAL A 264 -34.40 -57.26 62.73
C VAL A 264 -33.62 -58.57 62.67
N ILE A 265 -32.29 -58.51 62.54
CA ILE A 265 -31.41 -59.69 62.54
C ILE A 265 -31.56 -60.46 63.85
N GLY A 266 -31.55 -59.77 64.99
CA GLY A 266 -31.76 -60.37 66.31
C GLY A 266 -33.13 -61.02 66.46
N ARG A 267 -34.20 -60.40 65.92
CA ARG A 267 -35.54 -61.02 65.87
C ARG A 267 -35.55 -62.29 65.05
N ILE A 268 -34.99 -62.27 63.84
CA ILE A 268 -34.92 -63.43 62.96
C ILE A 268 -34.11 -64.55 63.63
N GLY A 269 -32.95 -64.23 64.22
CA GLY A 269 -32.14 -65.19 64.97
C GLY A 269 -32.89 -65.81 66.15
N GLY A 270 -33.67 -65.00 66.89
CA GLY A 270 -34.55 -65.49 67.95
C GLY A 270 -35.64 -66.44 67.46
N PHE A 271 -36.28 -66.13 66.32
CA PHE A 271 -37.26 -67.02 65.70
C PHE A 271 -36.64 -68.34 65.23
N LEU A 272 -35.44 -68.28 64.65
CA LEU A 272 -34.72 -69.48 64.21
C LEU A 272 -34.32 -70.37 65.39
N SER A 273 -33.87 -69.79 66.50
CA SER A 273 -33.57 -70.54 67.74
C SER A 273 -34.81 -71.20 68.37
N GLN A 274 -35.99 -70.58 68.23
CA GLN A 274 -37.26 -71.15 68.68
C GLN A 274 -37.79 -72.27 67.78
N LEU A 275 -37.40 -72.29 66.51
CA LEU A 275 -37.74 -73.35 65.56
C LEU A 275 -36.80 -74.56 65.67
N SER A 276 -35.62 -74.39 66.27
CA SER A 276 -34.63 -75.45 66.51
C SER A 276 -34.69 -76.10 67.89
N SER A 277 -35.63 -75.67 68.75
CA SER A 277 -35.94 -76.29 70.05
C SER A 277 -37.23 -77.08 69.97
#